data_AF-A0AAN4Y914-F1
#
_entry.id   AF-A0AAN4Y914-F1
#
_cell.length_a   1.000
_cell.length_b   1.000
_cell.length_c   1.000
_cell.angle_alpha   90.00
_cell.angle_beta   90.00
_cell.angle_gamma   90.00
#
_symmetry.space_group_name_H-M   'P 1'
#
loop_
_entity.id
_entity.type
_entity.pdbx_description
1 polymer ?
#
loop_
_entity_poly.entity_id
_entity_poly.type
_entity_poly.pdbx_seq_one_letter_code
_entity_poly.pdbx_strand_id
1 'polypeptide(L)'
;MEPDRREVFMRYLAYGGVDVGPKMFTGVDEQELQKLDSEQALIAKGQASIRHECTKLTVDFNTVVKGYLSCDIAAKELWQNQEFATSSPGDFNKACSTLFGGFFYDVNAEENSWNKRKNWNFLMKKDVARKVVKFAIAGSGTNTMALQFQTLANQNALHSALVPDIHGFEVIAVFPPTPEVREFYRHHAPDLNPVGRMVGKAYRDPGKPRYDLSGEERLMWETGAASMPDFQFFLEESLLKLCYPKMKVITPVWELNCGLNFFEDVHTVYSSIYTVLCNDLMLGYKQSVDLTEKEPDDVEEIEEPNGDGAGKKETTL
;
A
#
# COMPACT_ATOMS: atom_id res chain seq x y z
N MET A 1 33.92 13.93 -19.84
CA MET A 1 32.68 13.21 -19.45
C MET A 1 31.60 13.65 -20.42
N GLU A 2 30.86 12.75 -21.06
CA GLU A 2 29.72 13.14 -21.91
C GLU A 2 28.72 13.98 -21.09
N PRO A 3 28.05 14.98 -21.70
CA PRO A 3 27.13 15.89 -21.01
C PRO A 3 26.07 15.14 -20.20
N ASP A 4 25.48 14.09 -20.77
CA ASP A 4 24.43 13.28 -20.16
C ASP A 4 24.94 12.50 -18.95
N ARG A 5 26.17 11.97 -19.01
CA ARG A 5 26.79 11.26 -17.88
C ARG A 5 27.09 12.21 -16.73
N ARG A 6 27.45 13.45 -17.03
CA ARG A 6 27.68 14.49 -16.01
C ARG A 6 26.38 14.87 -15.33
N GLU A 7 25.30 15.04 -16.09
CA GLU A 7 23.99 15.38 -15.53
C GLU A 7 23.46 14.28 -14.61
N VAL A 8 23.52 13.02 -15.05
CA VAL A 8 23.12 11.85 -14.24
C VAL A 8 23.96 11.77 -12.96
N PHE A 9 25.28 11.96 -13.07
CA PHE A 9 26.18 11.94 -11.92
C PHE A 9 25.89 13.06 -10.91
N MET A 10 25.62 14.28 -11.37
CA MET A 10 25.30 15.41 -10.48
C MET A 10 23.95 15.22 -9.78
N ARG A 11 22.93 14.71 -10.48
CA ARG A 11 21.65 14.35 -9.85
C ARG A 11 21.82 13.26 -8.79
N TYR A 12 22.62 12.25 -9.09
CA TYR A 12 22.95 11.17 -8.15
C TYR A 12 23.60 11.69 -6.86
N LEU A 13 24.57 12.61 -6.98
CA LEU A 13 25.18 13.26 -5.81
C LEU A 13 24.14 14.07 -5.01
N ALA A 14 23.29 14.84 -5.69
CA ALA A 14 22.22 15.62 -5.05
C ALA A 14 21.29 14.74 -4.20
N TYR A 15 20.83 13.62 -4.75
CA TYR A 15 19.97 12.68 -4.02
C TYR A 15 20.68 11.99 -2.85
N GLY A 16 22.00 11.83 -2.92
CA GLY A 16 22.83 11.35 -1.81
C GLY A 16 23.07 12.37 -0.69
N GLY A 17 22.38 13.52 -0.71
CA GLY A 17 22.54 14.59 0.28
C GLY A 17 23.78 15.46 0.04
N VAL A 18 24.42 15.33 -1.13
CA VAL A 18 25.56 16.17 -1.52
C VAL A 18 25.01 17.42 -2.22
N ASP A 19 25.27 18.59 -1.66
CA ASP A 19 24.94 19.85 -2.31
C ASP A 19 25.82 20.02 -3.55
N VAL A 20 25.20 20.01 -4.74
CA VAL A 20 25.83 20.21 -6.05
C VAL A 20 25.43 21.55 -6.68
N GLY A 21 24.78 22.43 -5.90
CA GLY A 21 24.39 23.75 -6.36
C GLY A 21 25.60 24.66 -6.61
N PRO A 22 25.45 25.72 -7.43
CA PRO A 22 26.49 26.72 -7.60
C PRO A 22 26.75 27.42 -6.25
N LYS A 23 27.90 27.15 -5.64
CA LYS A 23 28.32 27.81 -4.41
C LYS A 23 28.58 29.30 -4.68
N MET A 24 27.70 30.16 -4.18
CA MET A 24 27.93 31.61 -4.20
C MET A 24 29.24 31.90 -3.42
N PHE A 25 30.14 32.71 -4.00
CA PHE A 25 31.40 33.18 -3.39
C PHE A 25 32.62 32.23 -3.38
N THR A 26 32.68 31.22 -4.27
CA THR A 26 33.85 30.31 -4.38
C THR A 26 34.81 30.59 -5.54
N GLY A 27 34.76 31.79 -6.12
CA GLY A 27 35.73 32.21 -7.14
C GLY A 27 37.11 32.43 -6.52
N VAL A 28 37.92 31.38 -6.44
CA VAL A 28 39.35 31.50 -6.10
C VAL A 28 40.07 32.03 -7.33
N ASP A 29 40.81 33.14 -7.18
CA ASP A 29 41.59 33.73 -8.27
C ASP A 29 42.69 32.76 -8.76
N GLU A 30 43.05 32.80 -10.04
CA GLU A 30 44.04 31.89 -10.64
C GLU A 30 45.41 31.97 -9.94
N GLN A 31 45.75 33.13 -9.37
CA GLN A 31 46.99 33.33 -8.61
C GLN A 31 46.95 32.70 -7.21
N GLU A 32 45.78 32.60 -6.58
CA GLU A 32 45.60 31.93 -5.29
C GLU A 32 45.59 30.41 -5.47
N LEU A 33 45.01 29.93 -6.57
CA LEU A 33 45.00 28.51 -6.94
C LEU A 33 46.38 27.91 -7.18
N GLN A 34 47.35 28.71 -7.63
CA GLN A 34 48.75 28.29 -7.80
C GLN A 34 49.51 28.11 -6.47
N LYS A 35 48.99 28.66 -5.37
CA LYS A 35 49.59 28.58 -4.03
C LYS A 35 49.02 27.45 -3.17
N LEU A 36 47.91 26.86 -3.61
CA LEU A 36 47.28 25.72 -2.93
C LEU A 36 48.00 24.42 -3.29
N ASP A 37 48.09 23.51 -2.33
CA ASP A 37 48.50 22.14 -2.63
C ASP A 37 47.43 21.41 -3.47
N SER A 38 47.78 20.24 -4.00
CA SER A 38 46.89 19.49 -4.89
C SER A 38 45.56 19.10 -4.25
N GLU A 39 45.51 18.86 -2.95
CA GLU A 39 44.32 18.46 -2.21
C GLU A 39 43.42 19.68 -1.94
N GLN A 40 44.03 20.79 -1.50
CA GLN A 40 43.35 22.05 -1.26
C GLN A 40 42.80 22.66 -2.56
N ALA A 41 43.54 22.57 -3.66
CA ALA A 41 43.08 23.02 -4.98
C ALA A 41 41.90 22.19 -5.49
N LEU A 42 41.87 20.88 -5.18
CA LEU A 42 40.77 19.99 -5.52
C LEU A 42 39.51 20.32 -4.71
N ILE A 43 39.66 20.59 -3.40
CA ILE A 43 38.58 21.00 -2.51
C ILE A 43 38.01 22.37 -2.93
N ALA A 44 38.88 23.34 -3.22
CA ALA A 44 38.51 24.69 -3.65
C ALA A 44 37.75 24.69 -4.99
N LYS A 45 38.12 23.79 -5.91
CA LYS A 45 37.41 23.58 -7.19
C LYS A 45 36.18 22.67 -7.05
N GLY A 46 35.96 22.08 -5.87
CA GLY A 46 34.87 21.17 -5.57
C GLY A 46 33.53 21.90 -5.50
N GLN A 47 32.69 21.70 -6.51
CA GLN A 47 31.30 22.20 -6.53
C GLN A 47 30.39 21.43 -5.56
N ALA A 48 30.78 20.20 -5.19
CA ALA A 48 30.04 19.35 -4.27
C ALA A 48 30.41 19.63 -2.80
N SER A 49 29.45 19.62 -1.88
CA SER A 49 29.72 19.62 -0.42
C SER A 49 28.67 18.85 0.36
N ILE A 50 29.04 18.30 1.51
CA ILE A 50 28.14 17.64 2.45
C ILE A 50 28.00 18.53 3.68
N ARG A 51 26.78 18.76 4.17
CA ARG A 51 26.57 19.52 5.42
C ARG A 51 27.25 18.79 6.59
N HIS A 52 27.90 19.54 7.47
CA HIS A 52 28.69 18.95 8.57
C HIS A 52 27.89 17.97 9.45
N GLU A 53 26.60 18.25 9.68
CA GLU A 53 25.67 17.40 10.43
C GLU A 53 25.40 16.04 9.77
N CYS A 54 25.54 15.97 8.44
CA CYS A 54 25.31 14.77 7.65
C CYS A 54 26.57 13.92 7.48
N THR A 55 27.74 14.37 7.93
CA THR A 55 29.03 13.67 7.74
C THR A 55 29.12 12.33 8.48
N LYS A 56 28.32 12.16 9.54
CA LYS A 56 28.23 10.93 10.32
C LYS A 56 27.16 9.96 9.79
N LEU A 57 26.35 10.39 8.83
CA LEU A 57 25.31 9.54 8.24
C LEU A 57 25.95 8.62 7.20
N THR A 58 25.70 7.32 7.33
CA THR A 58 26.09 6.35 6.30
C THR A 58 25.26 6.60 5.04
N VAL A 59 25.88 7.12 3.98
CA VAL A 59 25.22 7.32 2.69
C VAL A 59 25.15 5.98 1.97
N ASP A 60 23.95 5.40 1.87
CA ASP A 60 23.71 4.22 1.05
C ASP A 60 23.42 4.61 -0.41
N PHE A 61 24.50 4.83 -1.13
CA PHE A 61 24.50 5.13 -2.55
C PHE A 61 23.73 4.11 -3.40
N ASN A 62 23.77 2.82 -3.04
CA ASN A 62 23.04 1.79 -3.79
C ASN A 62 21.53 1.98 -3.63
N THR A 63 21.07 2.29 -2.42
CA THR A 63 19.65 2.57 -2.15
C THR A 63 19.19 3.84 -2.87
N VAL A 64 20.02 4.89 -2.91
CA VAL A 64 19.70 6.13 -3.63
C VAL A 64 19.56 5.90 -5.14
N VAL A 65 20.49 5.18 -5.77
CA VAL A 65 20.40 4.85 -7.21
C VAL A 65 19.18 3.98 -7.49
N LYS A 66 18.93 2.97 -6.65
CA LYS A 66 17.73 2.13 -6.78
C LYS A 66 16.46 2.98 -6.72
N GLY A 67 16.37 3.91 -5.77
CA GLY A 67 15.25 4.85 -5.66
C GLY A 67 15.07 5.67 -6.93
N TYR A 68 16.14 6.29 -7.43
CA TYR A 68 16.12 7.11 -8.64
C TYR A 68 15.69 6.33 -9.90
N LEU A 69 16.26 5.13 -10.10
CA LEU A 69 15.93 4.28 -11.25
C LEU A 69 14.54 3.64 -11.13
N SER A 70 13.93 3.68 -9.95
CA SER A 70 12.58 3.15 -9.73
C SER A 70 11.48 4.19 -9.92
N CYS A 71 11.81 5.46 -10.22
CA CYS A 71 10.82 6.52 -10.42
C CYS A 71 9.83 6.20 -11.56
N ASP A 72 10.30 5.62 -12.67
CA ASP A 72 9.43 5.24 -13.79
C ASP A 72 8.48 4.09 -13.41
N ILE A 73 8.97 3.14 -12.60
CA ILE A 73 8.17 2.04 -12.06
C ILE A 73 7.10 2.62 -11.12
N ALA A 74 7.50 3.46 -10.17
CA ALA A 74 6.62 4.10 -9.21
C ALA A 74 5.52 4.93 -9.90
N ALA A 75 5.88 5.74 -10.91
CA ALA A 75 4.92 6.57 -11.63
C ALA A 75 3.80 5.75 -12.28
N LYS A 76 4.12 4.56 -12.81
CA LYS A 76 3.13 3.64 -13.39
C LYS A 76 2.35 2.89 -12.31
N GLU A 77 3.07 2.25 -11.40
CA GLU A 77 2.50 1.33 -10.41
C GLU A 77 1.62 2.04 -9.38
N LEU A 78 1.97 3.26 -8.94
CA LEU A 78 1.16 4.01 -7.97
C LEU A 78 -0.22 4.34 -8.53
N TRP A 79 -0.32 4.62 -9.83
CA TRP A 79 -1.61 4.93 -10.44
C TRP A 79 -2.47 3.67 -10.61
N GLN A 80 -1.85 2.56 -11.02
CA GLN A 80 -2.53 1.25 -11.03
C GLN A 80 -3.01 0.85 -9.63
N ASN A 81 -2.22 1.11 -8.59
CA ASN A 81 -2.56 0.82 -7.20
C ASN A 81 -3.77 1.63 -6.72
N GLN A 82 -3.80 2.92 -7.04
CA GLN A 82 -4.92 3.79 -6.69
C GLN A 82 -6.21 3.35 -7.39
N GLU A 83 -6.12 3.02 -8.68
CA GLU A 83 -7.25 2.52 -9.46
C GLU A 83 -7.75 1.18 -8.94
N PHE A 84 -6.83 0.26 -8.60
CA PHE A 84 -7.16 -1.03 -8.00
C PHE A 84 -7.85 -0.86 -6.65
N ALA A 85 -7.30 -0.04 -5.75
CA ALA A 85 -7.90 0.22 -4.44
C ALA A 85 -9.34 0.76 -4.57
N THR A 86 -9.56 1.69 -5.51
CA THR A 86 -10.87 2.31 -5.75
C THR A 86 -11.88 1.36 -6.39
N SER A 87 -11.41 0.44 -7.23
CA SER A 87 -12.25 -0.50 -7.98
C SER A 87 -12.47 -1.82 -7.25
N SER A 88 -11.66 -2.10 -6.22
CA SER A 88 -11.77 -3.28 -5.38
C SER A 88 -13.11 -3.30 -4.60
N PRO A 89 -13.60 -4.48 -4.19
CA PRO A 89 -12.99 -5.80 -4.36
C PRO A 89 -13.40 -6.55 -5.65
N GLY A 90 -14.24 -5.97 -6.50
CA GLY A 90 -14.78 -6.64 -7.69
C GLY A 90 -16.10 -7.39 -7.44
N ASP A 91 -16.77 -7.82 -8.50
CA ASP A 91 -18.10 -8.44 -8.41
C ASP A 91 -18.01 -9.84 -7.80
N PHE A 92 -17.00 -10.62 -8.16
CA PHE A 92 -16.76 -11.96 -7.62
C PHE A 92 -16.51 -11.93 -6.12
N ASN A 93 -15.62 -11.07 -5.64
CA ASN A 93 -15.33 -10.99 -4.21
C ASN A 93 -16.54 -10.44 -3.42
N LYS A 94 -17.28 -9.46 -3.96
CA LYS A 94 -18.57 -9.02 -3.39
C LYS A 94 -19.58 -10.17 -3.31
N ALA A 95 -19.64 -11.01 -4.34
CA ALA A 95 -20.51 -12.17 -4.38
C ALA A 95 -20.12 -13.22 -3.33
N CYS A 96 -18.82 -13.51 -3.19
CA CYS A 96 -18.30 -14.39 -2.16
C CYS A 96 -18.63 -13.87 -0.75
N SER A 97 -18.35 -12.59 -0.49
CA SER A 97 -18.66 -11.97 0.80
C SER A 97 -20.17 -12.04 1.10
N THR A 98 -21.01 -11.69 0.12
CA THR A 98 -22.48 -11.76 0.24
C THR A 98 -23.01 -13.17 0.59
N LEU A 99 -22.34 -14.22 0.13
CA LEU A 99 -22.84 -15.60 0.25
C LEU A 99 -22.24 -16.38 1.42
N PHE A 100 -20.96 -16.16 1.73
CA PHE A 100 -20.18 -17.07 2.56
C PHE A 100 -19.71 -16.45 3.88
N GLY A 101 -19.79 -15.12 4.02
CA GLY A 101 -19.35 -14.39 5.20
C GLY A 101 -18.47 -13.21 4.82
N GLY A 102 -18.41 -12.19 5.70
CA GLY A 102 -17.70 -10.93 5.46
C GLY A 102 -18.64 -9.73 5.59
N PHE A 103 -18.12 -8.55 5.31
CA PHE A 103 -18.83 -7.28 5.46
C PHE A 103 -20.17 -7.26 4.71
N PHE A 104 -20.21 -7.75 3.46
CA PHE A 104 -21.44 -7.76 2.67
C PHE A 104 -22.46 -8.81 3.14
N TYR A 105 -22.01 -9.85 3.85
CA TYR A 105 -22.92 -10.81 4.50
C TYR A 105 -23.65 -10.13 5.65
N ASP A 106 -22.91 -9.48 6.55
CA ASP A 106 -23.43 -8.86 7.76
C ASP A 106 -24.43 -7.75 7.44
N VAL A 107 -24.07 -6.86 6.49
CA VAL A 107 -24.97 -5.79 6.04
C VAL A 107 -26.26 -6.32 5.40
N ASN A 108 -26.20 -7.46 4.70
CA ASN A 108 -27.38 -8.12 4.14
C ASN A 108 -28.20 -8.89 5.19
N ALA A 109 -27.59 -9.37 6.27
CA ALA A 109 -28.26 -10.07 7.36
C ALA A 109 -28.99 -9.09 8.30
N GLU A 110 -28.45 -7.88 8.47
CA GLU A 110 -29.00 -6.81 9.31
C GLU A 110 -30.16 -6.03 8.68
N GLU A 111 -31.13 -6.72 8.07
CA GLU A 111 -32.31 -6.14 7.39
C GLU A 111 -33.18 -5.21 8.30
N ASN A 112 -32.88 -5.11 9.61
CA ASN A 112 -33.60 -4.37 10.64
C ASN A 112 -32.81 -3.23 11.34
N SER A 113 -31.67 -2.77 10.82
CA SER A 113 -30.92 -1.65 11.44
C SER A 113 -31.56 -0.27 11.18
N TRP A 114 -31.75 0.51 12.25
CA TRP A 114 -32.68 1.64 12.42
C TRP A 114 -32.28 2.96 11.73
N ASN A 115 -31.66 2.91 10.54
CA ASN A 115 -31.51 4.07 9.66
C ASN A 115 -31.39 3.58 8.22
N LYS A 116 -32.52 3.60 7.49
CA LYS A 116 -32.58 3.30 6.05
C LYS A 116 -31.74 4.30 5.26
N ARG A 117 -30.42 4.07 5.18
CA ARG A 117 -29.53 4.75 4.24
C ARG A 117 -30.02 4.37 2.84
N LYS A 118 -30.52 5.37 2.11
CA LYS A 118 -31.33 5.27 0.88
C LYS A 118 -30.63 4.68 -0.36
N ASN A 119 -29.56 3.91 -0.25
CA ASN A 119 -28.89 3.33 -1.42
C ASN A 119 -28.48 1.87 -1.20
N TRP A 120 -29.43 0.96 -1.46
CA TRP A 120 -29.20 -0.49 -1.56
C TRP A 120 -28.45 -0.89 -2.85
N ASN A 121 -28.16 0.05 -3.76
CA ASN A 121 -27.49 -0.22 -5.03
C ASN A 121 -26.05 -0.76 -4.89
N PHE A 122 -25.46 -0.71 -3.69
CA PHE A 122 -24.14 -1.29 -3.42
C PHE A 122 -24.19 -2.78 -3.07
N LEU A 123 -25.35 -3.28 -2.61
CA LEU A 123 -25.48 -4.67 -2.16
C LEU A 123 -25.87 -5.58 -3.33
N MET A 124 -25.11 -6.65 -3.51
CA MET A 124 -25.40 -7.66 -4.51
C MET A 124 -26.53 -8.55 -4.01
N LYS A 125 -27.55 -8.79 -4.85
CA LYS A 125 -28.62 -9.73 -4.51
C LYS A 125 -28.08 -11.17 -4.49
N LYS A 126 -28.60 -12.02 -3.58
CA LYS A 126 -28.11 -13.40 -3.39
C LYS A 126 -28.23 -14.29 -4.64
N ASP A 127 -29.24 -14.06 -5.49
CA ASP A 127 -29.40 -14.76 -6.77
C ASP A 127 -28.32 -14.36 -7.78
N VAL A 128 -28.02 -13.06 -7.89
CA VAL A 128 -26.93 -12.53 -8.72
C VAL A 128 -25.58 -13.04 -8.21
N ALA A 129 -25.34 -12.97 -6.89
CA ALA A 129 -24.12 -13.48 -6.28
C ALA A 129 -23.88 -14.96 -6.58
N ARG A 130 -24.93 -15.79 -6.47
CA ARG A 130 -24.85 -17.22 -6.83
C ARG A 130 -24.51 -17.42 -8.31
N LYS A 131 -25.05 -16.60 -9.20
CA LYS A 131 -24.71 -16.64 -10.63
C LYS A 131 -23.23 -16.31 -10.84
N VAL A 132 -22.76 -15.19 -10.28
CA VAL A 132 -21.36 -14.72 -10.39
C VAL A 132 -20.38 -15.81 -9.94
N VAL A 133 -20.56 -16.36 -8.74
CA VAL A 133 -19.66 -17.39 -8.19
C VAL A 133 -19.65 -18.66 -9.05
N LYS A 134 -20.83 -19.15 -9.45
CA LYS A 134 -20.93 -20.36 -10.29
C LYS A 134 -20.22 -20.19 -11.63
N PHE A 135 -20.41 -19.05 -12.29
CA PHE A 135 -19.79 -18.77 -13.59
C PHE A 135 -18.28 -18.62 -13.47
N ALA A 136 -17.79 -17.95 -12.42
CA ALA A 136 -16.36 -17.81 -12.18
C ALA A 136 -15.68 -19.16 -11.93
N ILE A 137 -16.31 -20.04 -11.13
CA ILE A 137 -15.80 -21.39 -10.88
C ILE A 137 -15.87 -22.25 -12.15
N ALA A 138 -16.93 -22.15 -12.94
CA ALA A 138 -17.05 -22.90 -14.19
C ALA A 138 -16.04 -22.46 -15.26
N GLY A 139 -15.75 -21.15 -15.34
CA GLY A 139 -14.83 -20.60 -16.33
C GLY A 139 -13.36 -20.69 -15.92
N SER A 140 -13.04 -20.31 -14.69
CA SER A 140 -11.66 -20.14 -14.21
C SER A 140 -11.25 -21.12 -13.11
N GLY A 141 -12.18 -21.88 -12.55
CA GLY A 141 -11.89 -22.95 -11.59
C GLY A 141 -11.16 -24.13 -12.21
N THR A 142 -10.35 -24.81 -11.39
CA THR A 142 -9.85 -26.14 -11.75
C THR A 142 -10.98 -27.17 -11.62
N ASN A 143 -10.89 -28.28 -12.34
CA ASN A 143 -11.88 -29.36 -12.24
C ASN A 143 -12.07 -29.84 -10.79
N THR A 144 -10.97 -29.95 -10.03
CA THR A 144 -10.99 -30.33 -8.61
C THR A 144 -11.77 -29.32 -7.76
N MET A 145 -11.49 -28.03 -7.96
CA MET A 145 -12.17 -26.95 -7.24
C MET A 145 -13.67 -26.89 -7.59
N ALA A 146 -14.03 -27.06 -8.86
CA ALA A 146 -15.41 -27.08 -9.29
C ALA A 146 -16.19 -28.27 -8.69
N LEU A 147 -15.58 -29.45 -8.64
CA LEU A 147 -16.17 -30.64 -8.02
C LEU A 147 -16.33 -30.50 -6.50
N GLN A 148 -15.30 -29.96 -5.84
CA GLN A 148 -15.33 -29.70 -4.39
C GLN A 148 -16.40 -28.67 -4.04
N PHE A 149 -16.46 -27.56 -4.80
CA PHE A 149 -17.49 -26.55 -4.64
C PHE A 149 -18.90 -27.14 -4.85
N GLN A 150 -19.10 -27.92 -5.91
CA GLN A 150 -20.39 -28.57 -6.18
C GLN A 150 -20.81 -29.50 -5.02
N THR A 151 -19.88 -30.31 -4.51
CA THR A 151 -20.13 -31.25 -3.41
C THR A 151 -20.56 -30.50 -2.15
N LEU A 152 -19.78 -29.49 -1.76
CA LEU A 152 -20.05 -28.67 -0.56
C LEU A 152 -21.34 -27.86 -0.71
N ALA A 153 -21.63 -27.34 -1.91
CA ALA A 153 -22.86 -26.62 -2.19
C ALA A 153 -24.09 -27.52 -2.03
N ASN A 154 -24.04 -28.75 -2.53
CA ASN A 154 -25.14 -29.72 -2.42
C ASN A 154 -25.39 -30.16 -0.97
N GLN A 155 -24.34 -30.17 -0.14
CA GLN A 155 -24.42 -30.49 1.29
C GLN A 155 -24.74 -29.27 2.16
N ASN A 156 -24.88 -28.08 1.56
CA ASN A 156 -25.03 -26.81 2.27
C ASN A 156 -23.92 -26.58 3.32
N ALA A 157 -22.69 -27.00 3.00
CA ALA A 157 -21.53 -27.01 3.88
C ALA A 157 -20.48 -25.95 3.50
N LEU A 158 -20.76 -25.09 2.51
CA LEU A 158 -19.89 -23.97 2.14
C LEU A 158 -19.84 -22.93 3.27
N HIS A 159 -18.63 -22.61 3.70
CA HIS A 159 -18.38 -21.55 4.68
C HIS A 159 -17.01 -20.95 4.47
N SER A 160 -16.85 -19.68 4.84
CA SER A 160 -15.55 -19.01 4.84
C SER A 160 -15.05 -18.75 6.26
N ALA A 161 -13.74 -18.73 6.42
CA ALA A 161 -13.05 -18.32 7.64
C ALA A 161 -12.05 -17.19 7.33
N LEU A 162 -11.91 -16.24 8.26
CA LEU A 162 -10.88 -15.20 8.14
C LEU A 162 -9.50 -15.83 8.39
N VAL A 163 -8.54 -15.53 7.53
CA VAL A 163 -7.16 -15.99 7.69
C VAL A 163 -6.47 -15.16 8.78
N PRO A 164 -6.01 -15.77 9.89
CA PRO A 164 -5.39 -15.04 10.99
C PRO A 164 -3.92 -14.67 10.70
N ASP A 165 -3.38 -13.76 11.50
CA ASP A 165 -1.94 -13.45 11.60
C ASP A 165 -1.26 -13.06 10.27
N ILE A 166 -1.99 -12.36 9.41
CA ILE A 166 -1.49 -11.76 8.16
C ILE A 166 -1.99 -10.32 8.04
N HIS A 167 -1.20 -9.46 7.40
CA HIS A 167 -1.63 -8.11 7.06
C HIS A 167 -2.33 -8.06 5.68
N GLY A 168 -2.08 -9.05 4.83
CA GLY A 168 -2.70 -9.18 3.52
C GLY A 168 -1.92 -10.15 2.65
N PHE A 169 -1.72 -9.82 1.36
CA PHE A 169 -1.05 -10.69 0.41
C PHE A 169 -0.08 -9.98 -0.53
N GLU A 170 0.89 -10.71 -1.04
CA GLU A 170 1.77 -10.32 -2.15
C GLU A 170 1.37 -11.10 -3.40
N VAL A 171 1.20 -10.38 -4.52
CA VAL A 171 0.87 -10.98 -5.82
C VAL A 171 2.08 -11.74 -6.37
N ILE A 172 1.89 -13.01 -6.70
CA ILE A 172 2.91 -13.87 -7.29
C ILE A 172 2.73 -13.99 -8.81
N ALA A 173 1.50 -14.24 -9.23
CA ALA A 173 1.18 -14.42 -10.64
C ALA A 173 -0.25 -13.99 -10.96
N VAL A 174 -0.45 -13.55 -12.19
CA VAL A 174 -1.75 -13.07 -12.70
C VAL A 174 -2.03 -13.82 -14.00
N PHE A 175 -3.23 -14.38 -14.10
CA PHE A 175 -3.71 -15.15 -15.24
C PHE A 175 -5.03 -14.53 -15.72
N PRO A 176 -4.98 -13.63 -16.72
CA PRO A 176 -6.18 -13.08 -17.33
C PRO A 176 -7.10 -14.20 -17.91
N PRO A 177 -8.41 -13.94 -18.08
CA PRO A 177 -9.30 -14.92 -18.70
C PRO A 177 -8.78 -15.35 -20.07
N THR A 178 -8.84 -16.65 -20.37
CA THR A 178 -8.45 -17.15 -21.70
C THR A 178 -9.53 -16.80 -22.74
N PRO A 179 -9.22 -16.85 -24.05
CA PRO A 179 -10.23 -16.65 -25.09
C PRO A 179 -11.46 -17.55 -24.92
N GLU A 180 -11.27 -18.80 -24.49
CA GLU A 180 -12.33 -19.77 -24.25
C GLU A 180 -13.23 -19.33 -23.09
N VAL A 181 -12.66 -18.80 -22.00
CA VAL A 181 -13.43 -18.25 -20.87
C VAL A 181 -14.23 -17.03 -21.32
N ARG A 182 -13.63 -16.12 -22.10
CA ARG A 182 -14.36 -14.96 -22.64
C ARG A 182 -15.52 -15.39 -23.54
N GLU A 183 -15.33 -16.43 -24.34
CA GLU A 183 -16.37 -16.98 -25.21
C GLU A 183 -17.50 -17.63 -24.40
N PHE A 184 -17.15 -18.38 -23.37
CA PHE A 184 -18.10 -19.00 -22.43
C PHE A 184 -19.00 -17.94 -21.78
N TYR A 185 -18.42 -16.85 -21.27
CA TYR A 185 -19.19 -15.74 -20.71
C TYR A 185 -20.07 -15.08 -21.77
N ARG A 186 -19.56 -14.80 -22.96
CA ARG A 186 -20.35 -14.17 -24.04
C ARG A 186 -21.59 -14.98 -24.42
N HIS A 187 -21.48 -16.29 -24.45
CA HIS A 187 -22.58 -17.19 -24.81
C HIS A 187 -23.57 -17.41 -23.66
N HIS A 188 -23.07 -17.57 -22.42
CA HIS A 188 -23.88 -18.09 -21.31
C HIS A 188 -24.22 -17.05 -20.23
N ALA A 189 -23.44 -15.97 -20.13
CA ALA A 189 -23.67 -14.86 -19.19
C ALA A 189 -23.09 -13.54 -19.71
N PRO A 190 -23.65 -12.97 -20.80
CA PRO A 190 -23.15 -11.72 -21.39
C PRO A 190 -23.33 -10.51 -20.47
N ASP A 191 -24.15 -10.65 -19.43
CA ASP A 191 -24.35 -9.66 -18.37
C ASP A 191 -23.26 -9.67 -17.30
N LEU A 192 -22.36 -10.66 -17.30
CA LEU A 192 -21.29 -10.81 -16.32
C LEU A 192 -19.92 -10.50 -16.92
N ASN A 193 -19.02 -9.99 -16.07
CA ASN A 193 -17.63 -9.75 -16.42
C ASN A 193 -16.82 -11.06 -16.39
N PRO A 194 -16.04 -11.39 -17.44
CA PRO A 194 -15.14 -12.53 -17.42
C PRO A 194 -14.13 -12.43 -16.28
N VAL A 195 -13.97 -13.53 -15.56
CA VAL A 195 -13.12 -13.65 -14.37
C VAL A 195 -11.88 -14.45 -14.71
N GLY A 196 -10.71 -14.00 -14.26
CA GLY A 196 -9.45 -14.74 -14.36
C GLY A 196 -8.95 -15.17 -12.99
N ARG A 197 -7.66 -15.52 -12.89
CA ARG A 197 -7.04 -15.97 -11.64
C ARG A 197 -5.86 -15.09 -11.24
N MET A 198 -5.69 -14.90 -9.94
CA MET A 198 -4.51 -14.30 -9.34
C MET A 198 -4.02 -15.21 -8.22
N VAL A 199 -2.72 -15.52 -8.25
CA VAL A 199 -2.05 -16.28 -7.20
C VAL A 199 -1.32 -15.28 -6.32
N GLY A 200 -1.58 -15.36 -5.02
CA GLY A 200 -0.88 -14.58 -4.00
C GLY A 200 -0.24 -15.48 -2.98
N LYS A 201 0.63 -14.91 -2.15
CA LYS A 201 1.08 -15.52 -0.90
C LYS A 201 0.78 -14.56 0.25
N ALA A 202 0.63 -15.10 1.45
CA ALA A 202 0.45 -14.25 2.62
C ALA A 202 1.61 -13.26 2.80
N TYR A 203 1.26 -12.04 3.21
CA TYR A 203 2.18 -10.93 3.41
C TYR A 203 1.99 -10.33 4.80
N ARG A 204 3.11 -10.17 5.50
CA ARG A 204 3.20 -9.45 6.77
C ARG A 204 4.00 -8.18 6.54
N ASP A 205 3.31 -7.05 6.57
CA ASP A 205 3.93 -5.73 6.47
C ASP A 205 4.93 -5.49 7.62
N PRO A 206 6.24 -5.30 7.35
CA PRO A 206 7.23 -5.00 8.38
C PRO A 206 7.00 -3.65 9.08
N GLY A 207 6.23 -2.75 8.46
CA GLY A 207 5.89 -1.43 9.01
C GLY A 207 4.69 -1.48 9.97
N LYS A 208 4.05 -2.64 10.14
CA LYS A 208 2.93 -2.85 11.07
C LYS A 208 3.40 -3.54 12.35
N PRO A 209 2.63 -3.44 13.45
CA PRO A 209 2.92 -4.18 14.67
C PRO A 209 3.10 -5.68 14.40
N ARG A 210 4.04 -6.30 15.12
CA ARG A 210 4.29 -7.73 15.00
C ARG A 210 3.17 -8.51 15.69
N TYR A 211 2.78 -9.62 15.08
CA TYR A 211 1.90 -10.59 15.72
C TYR A 211 2.59 -11.27 16.91
N ASP A 212 1.81 -11.61 17.93
CA ASP A 212 2.30 -12.37 19.08
C ASP A 212 2.41 -13.85 18.72
N LEU A 213 3.54 -14.19 18.11
CA LEU A 213 3.87 -15.56 17.71
C LEU A 213 4.57 -16.30 18.85
N SER A 214 4.31 -17.59 18.97
CA SER A 214 5.09 -18.47 19.83
C SER A 214 6.57 -18.51 19.42
N GLY A 215 7.45 -18.97 20.32
CA GLY A 215 8.88 -19.07 20.05
C GLY A 215 9.21 -19.96 18.83
N GLU A 216 8.45 -21.03 18.63
CA GLU A 216 8.61 -21.94 17.48
C GLU A 216 8.18 -21.27 16.16
N GLU A 217 7.00 -20.64 16.14
CA GLU A 217 6.49 -19.92 14.96
C GLU A 217 7.42 -18.77 14.55
N ARG A 218 7.98 -18.06 15.53
CA ARG A 218 8.96 -17.00 15.26
C ARG A 218 10.24 -17.55 14.64
N LEU A 219 10.76 -18.66 15.15
CA LEU A 219 11.96 -19.29 14.59
C LEU A 219 11.73 -19.78 13.16
N MET A 220 10.57 -20.39 12.88
CA MET A 220 10.22 -20.80 11.52
C MET A 220 10.20 -19.61 10.55
N TRP A 221 9.70 -18.46 11.01
CA TRP A 221 9.69 -17.24 10.22
C TRP A 221 11.10 -16.69 9.94
N GLU A 222 11.91 -16.52 10.99
CA GLU A 222 13.26 -15.95 10.87
C GLU A 222 14.21 -16.81 10.04
N THR A 223 14.03 -18.13 10.09
CA THR A 223 14.81 -19.09 9.30
C THR A 223 14.29 -19.27 7.86
N GLY A 224 13.16 -18.64 7.51
CA GLY A 224 12.50 -18.81 6.22
C GLY A 224 11.91 -20.22 6.01
N ALA A 225 11.81 -21.02 7.07
CA ALA A 225 11.24 -22.35 7.05
C ALA A 225 9.70 -22.34 7.10
N ALA A 226 9.10 -21.24 7.55
CA ALA A 226 7.65 -21.03 7.51
C ALA A 226 7.19 -20.88 6.05
N SER A 227 6.45 -21.87 5.55
CA SER A 227 5.70 -21.71 4.30
C SER A 227 4.49 -20.84 4.59
N MET A 228 4.48 -19.63 4.02
CA MET A 228 3.30 -18.78 4.08
C MET A 228 2.16 -19.40 3.25
N PRO A 229 0.90 -19.26 3.69
CA PRO A 229 -0.23 -19.72 2.89
C PRO A 229 -0.21 -19.11 1.49
N ASP A 230 -0.42 -19.97 0.50
CA ASP A 230 -0.68 -19.56 -0.88
C ASP A 230 -2.18 -19.31 -1.04
N PHE A 231 -2.52 -18.30 -1.81
CA PHE A 231 -3.89 -17.87 -2.04
C PHE A 231 -4.26 -17.96 -3.51
N GLN A 232 -5.51 -18.39 -3.76
CA GLN A 232 -6.12 -18.39 -5.09
C GLN A 232 -7.29 -17.42 -5.12
N PHE A 233 -7.10 -16.30 -5.80
CA PHE A 233 -8.11 -15.26 -5.97
C PHE A 233 -8.67 -15.27 -7.38
N PHE A 234 -9.96 -14.99 -7.48
CA PHE A 234 -10.65 -14.76 -8.75
C PHE A 234 -11.08 -13.30 -8.83
N LEU A 235 -10.78 -12.65 -9.95
CA LEU A 235 -11.04 -11.23 -10.16
C LEU A 235 -11.48 -10.98 -11.60
N GLU A 236 -12.30 -9.95 -11.82
CA GLU A 236 -12.69 -9.53 -13.16
C GLU A 236 -11.48 -9.07 -13.98
N GLU A 237 -11.57 -9.22 -15.30
CA GLU A 237 -10.49 -8.85 -16.21
C GLU A 237 -10.02 -7.39 -16.06
N SER A 238 -10.92 -6.46 -15.75
CA SER A 238 -10.58 -5.05 -15.50
C SER A 238 -9.67 -4.88 -14.28
N LEU A 239 -9.95 -5.58 -13.18
CA LEU A 239 -9.13 -5.55 -11.96
C LEU A 239 -7.81 -6.28 -12.17
N LEU A 240 -7.80 -7.44 -12.83
CA LEU A 240 -6.58 -8.21 -13.07
C LEU A 240 -5.55 -7.44 -13.91
N LYS A 241 -5.98 -6.54 -14.80
CA LYS A 241 -5.08 -5.67 -15.57
C LYS A 241 -4.29 -4.67 -14.70
N LEU A 242 -4.78 -4.39 -13.50
CA LEU A 242 -4.14 -3.51 -12.53
C LEU A 242 -3.20 -4.28 -11.60
N CYS A 243 -3.31 -5.60 -11.54
CA CYS A 243 -2.46 -6.46 -10.73
C CYS A 243 -1.15 -6.81 -11.45
N TYR A 244 -0.06 -6.85 -10.70
CA TYR A 244 1.26 -7.25 -11.21
C TYR A 244 2.08 -7.94 -10.12
N PRO A 245 3.07 -8.78 -10.48
CA PRO A 245 3.89 -9.48 -9.50
C PRO A 245 4.58 -8.54 -8.50
N LYS A 246 4.72 -8.98 -7.25
CA LYS A 246 5.29 -8.25 -6.10
C LYS A 246 4.47 -7.06 -5.57
N MET A 247 3.37 -6.68 -6.23
CA MET A 247 2.36 -5.80 -5.65
C MET A 247 1.89 -6.39 -4.30
N LYS A 248 1.75 -5.56 -3.27
CA LYS A 248 1.27 -6.01 -1.95
C LYS A 248 -0.03 -5.30 -1.63
N VAL A 249 -1.01 -6.05 -1.12
CA VAL A 249 -2.34 -5.53 -0.78
C VAL A 249 -2.58 -5.82 0.69
N ILE A 250 -2.82 -4.77 1.48
CA ILE A 250 -3.15 -4.85 2.90
C ILE A 250 -4.67 -4.91 3.00
N THR A 251 -5.19 -6.06 3.39
CA THR A 251 -6.63 -6.38 3.40
C THR A 251 -6.87 -7.68 4.17
N PRO A 252 -8.02 -7.84 4.85
CA PRO A 252 -8.45 -9.14 5.36
C PRO A 252 -8.66 -10.12 4.20
N VAL A 253 -8.11 -11.33 4.36
CA VAL A 253 -8.29 -12.43 3.41
C VAL A 253 -9.16 -13.49 4.05
N TRP A 254 -10.17 -13.93 3.31
CA TRP A 254 -11.08 -15.00 3.70
C TRP A 254 -10.77 -16.26 2.88
N GLU A 255 -10.74 -17.40 3.55
CA GLU A 255 -10.59 -18.71 2.94
C GLU A 255 -11.94 -19.42 2.90
N LEU A 256 -12.35 -19.83 1.69
CA LEU A 256 -13.52 -20.67 1.46
C LEU A 256 -13.07 -22.13 1.48
N ASN A 257 -13.82 -23.00 2.17
CA ASN A 257 -13.51 -24.43 2.34
C ASN A 257 -13.49 -25.28 1.04
N CYS A 258 -13.64 -24.66 -0.12
CA CYS A 258 -13.41 -25.25 -1.44
C CYS A 258 -12.03 -24.89 -2.05
N GLY A 259 -11.13 -24.27 -1.29
CA GLY A 259 -9.78 -23.90 -1.72
C GLY A 259 -9.68 -22.59 -2.51
N LEU A 260 -10.66 -21.70 -2.33
CA LEU A 260 -10.69 -20.36 -2.91
C LEU A 260 -10.51 -19.31 -1.83
N ASN A 261 -9.92 -18.18 -2.19
CA ASN A 261 -9.77 -17.04 -1.30
C ASN A 261 -10.46 -15.81 -1.90
N PHE A 262 -10.97 -14.94 -1.04
CA PHE A 262 -11.50 -13.63 -1.42
C PHE A 262 -11.09 -12.57 -0.40
N PHE A 263 -11.19 -11.31 -0.79
CA PHE A 263 -10.89 -10.15 0.05
C PHE A 263 -11.91 -9.05 -0.26
N GLU A 264 -12.14 -8.12 0.65
CA GLU A 264 -13.18 -7.09 0.48
C GLU A 264 -12.73 -5.67 0.80
N ASP A 265 -12.03 -5.48 1.92
CA ASP A 265 -11.65 -4.16 2.42
C ASP A 265 -10.17 -3.88 2.15
N VAL A 266 -9.87 -3.33 0.97
CA VAL A 266 -8.49 -2.95 0.64
C VAL A 266 -8.12 -1.68 1.39
N HIS A 267 -7.23 -1.79 2.37
CA HIS A 267 -6.78 -0.66 3.18
C HIS A 267 -5.62 0.08 2.52
N THR A 268 -4.68 -0.65 1.93
CA THR A 268 -3.47 -0.08 1.34
C THR A 268 -2.93 -0.98 0.25
N VAL A 269 -2.41 -0.38 -0.82
CA VAL A 269 -1.82 -1.09 -1.95
C VAL A 269 -0.43 -0.56 -2.21
N TYR A 270 0.56 -1.42 -2.05
CA TYR A 270 1.96 -1.09 -2.21
C TYR A 270 2.51 -1.57 -3.56
N SER A 271 3.45 -0.79 -4.10
CA SER A 271 4.16 -1.09 -5.34
C SER A 271 5.08 -2.31 -5.20
N SER A 272 5.56 -2.82 -6.33
CA SER A 272 6.49 -3.94 -6.39
C SER A 272 7.80 -3.67 -5.66
N ILE A 273 8.18 -2.39 -5.61
CA ILE A 273 9.41 -1.85 -5.01
C ILE A 273 9.24 -1.39 -3.56
N TYR A 274 8.06 -1.54 -2.96
CA TYR A 274 7.84 -1.09 -1.59
C TYR A 274 8.80 -1.77 -0.61
N THR A 275 9.46 -0.93 0.17
CA THR A 275 10.33 -1.32 1.27
C THR A 275 10.10 -0.36 2.42
N VAL A 276 10.09 -0.89 3.64
CA VAL A 276 10.04 -0.07 4.85
C VAL A 276 11.43 0.50 5.09
N LEU A 277 11.53 1.80 5.27
CA LEU A 277 12.77 2.47 5.67
C LEU A 277 12.73 2.75 7.18
N CYS A 278 13.89 2.71 7.86
CA CYS A 278 13.94 3.07 9.28
C CYS A 278 13.42 4.49 9.54
N ASN A 279 13.56 5.39 8.56
CA ASN A 279 13.04 6.75 8.62
C ASN A 279 11.50 6.78 8.66
N ASP A 280 10.81 5.77 8.12
CA ASP A 280 9.35 5.70 8.16
C ASP A 280 8.83 5.57 9.59
N LEU A 281 9.61 4.97 10.50
CA LEU A 281 9.30 4.90 11.94
C LEU A 281 9.40 6.27 12.63
N MET A 282 10.09 7.23 12.03
CA MET A 282 10.25 8.58 12.55
C MET A 282 9.19 9.56 12.03
N LEU A 283 8.36 9.15 11.05
CA LEU A 283 7.27 9.98 10.53
C LEU A 283 6.22 10.18 11.63
N GLY A 284 6.06 11.43 12.07
CA GLY A 284 5.13 11.77 13.16
C GLY A 284 5.67 11.47 14.56
N TYR A 285 6.96 11.12 14.69
CA TYR A 285 7.61 10.98 15.99
C TYR A 285 7.51 12.31 16.75
N LYS A 286 6.91 12.26 17.95
CA LYS A 286 6.97 13.32 18.94
C LYS A 286 7.88 12.84 20.05
N GLN A 287 8.87 13.67 20.40
CA GLN A 287 9.72 13.39 21.54
C GLN A 287 8.85 13.26 22.79
N SER A 288 9.06 12.18 23.54
CA SER A 288 8.36 11.97 24.80
C SER A 288 8.75 13.11 25.76
N VAL A 289 7.75 13.81 26.29
CA VAL A 289 7.96 14.79 27.36
C VAL A 289 8.20 14.01 28.65
N ASP A 290 9.28 14.34 29.34
CA ASP A 290 9.55 13.78 30.66
C ASP A 290 8.58 14.40 31.67
N LEU A 291 7.61 13.61 32.13
CA LEU A 291 6.63 14.05 33.13
C LEU A 291 7.22 14.11 34.56
N THR A 292 8.48 13.74 34.75
CA THR A 292 9.17 13.80 36.04
C THR A 292 9.89 15.12 36.29
N GLU A 293 10.07 15.94 35.26
CA GLU A 293 10.50 17.33 35.41
C GLU A 293 9.29 18.16 35.83
N LYS A 294 9.20 18.44 37.13
CA LYS A 294 8.34 19.51 37.64
C LYS A 294 8.76 20.82 36.98
N GLU A 295 7.95 21.34 36.07
CA GLU A 295 8.07 22.75 35.69
C GLU A 295 7.86 23.61 36.95
N PRO A 296 8.70 24.61 37.20
CA PRO A 296 8.46 25.58 38.26
C PRO A 296 7.19 26.38 37.93
N ASP A 297 6.34 26.58 38.94
CA ASP A 297 5.05 27.27 38.89
C ASP A 297 5.08 28.54 38.02
N ASP A 298 4.60 28.46 36.78
CA ASP A 298 4.14 29.63 36.04
C ASP A 298 2.73 29.96 36.52
N VAL A 299 2.67 30.96 37.41
CA VAL A 299 1.44 31.60 37.86
C VAL A 299 0.75 32.20 36.63
N GLU A 300 -0.32 31.59 36.17
CA GLU A 300 -1.26 32.22 35.25
C GLU A 300 -1.94 33.40 35.97
N GLU A 301 -1.43 34.62 35.74
CA GLU A 301 -2.23 35.83 35.92
C GLU A 301 -3.36 35.80 34.88
N ILE A 302 -4.54 35.38 35.34
CA ILE A 302 -5.79 35.54 34.60
C ILE A 302 -6.12 37.04 34.58
N GLU A 303 -5.76 37.73 33.50
CA GLU A 303 -6.31 39.07 33.22
C GLU A 303 -7.79 38.93 32.85
N GLU A 304 -8.67 39.30 33.78
CA GLU A 304 -10.09 39.52 33.52
C GLU A 304 -10.30 40.69 32.55
N PRO A 305 -11.15 40.55 31.52
CA PRO A 305 -11.46 41.66 30.64
C PRO A 305 -12.41 42.63 31.35
N ASN A 306 -11.86 43.76 31.81
CA ASN A 306 -12.65 44.90 32.30
C ASN A 306 -13.56 45.41 31.18
N GLY A 307 -14.87 45.18 31.36
CA GLY A 307 -15.89 45.96 30.70
C GLY A 307 -16.09 47.28 31.45
N ASP A 308 -15.92 48.39 30.75
CA ASP A 308 -16.76 49.57 30.95
C ASP A 308 -16.69 50.51 29.75
N GLY A 309 -17.86 51.00 29.33
CA GLY A 309 -18.07 51.70 28.08
C GLY A 309 -17.92 53.22 28.14
N ALA A 310 -17.67 53.81 26.97
CA ALA A 310 -18.07 55.14 26.49
C ALA A 310 -17.44 55.30 25.09
N GLY A 311 -18.11 55.59 23.97
CA GLY A 311 -19.25 56.45 23.74
C GLY A 311 -18.81 57.67 22.92
N LYS A 312 -19.13 57.65 21.61
CA LYS A 312 -19.30 58.77 20.61
C LYS A 312 -18.55 58.50 19.29
N LYS A 313 -19.29 58.28 18.19
CA LYS A 313 -19.68 59.25 17.11
C LYS A 313 -18.48 59.61 16.21
N GLU A 314 -18.55 59.68 14.88
CA GLU A 314 -19.66 60.10 14.01
C GLU A 314 -19.33 59.76 12.52
N THR A 315 -20.37 59.42 11.75
CA THR A 315 -20.71 59.83 10.36
C THR A 315 -19.82 59.59 9.12
N THR A 316 -20.46 58.90 8.13
CA THR A 316 -20.72 59.35 6.73
C THR A 316 -19.51 59.30 5.77
N LEU A 317 -19.53 58.58 4.65
CA LEU A 317 -20.54 58.30 3.62
C LEU A 317 -20.30 56.89 3.04
#